data_AF-A0A4R6JD57-F1
#
_entry.id   AF-A0A4R6JD57-F1
#
_cell.length_a   1.000
_cell.length_b   1.000
_cell.length_c   1.000
_cell.angle_alpha   90.00
_cell.angle_beta   90.00
_cell.angle_gamma   90.00
#
_symmetry.space_group_name_H-M   'P 1'
#
loop_
_entity.id
_entity.type
_entity.pdbx_description
1 polymer ?
#
loop_
_entity_poly.entity_id
_entity_poly.type
_entity_poly.pdbx_seq_one_letter_code
_entity_poly.pdbx_strand_id
1 'polypeptide(L)'
;MHRIVAALFFALTALPSADSLATSTDAPDQAMLPPDLWTQFAERITVHPFIALLGPIGFFCPFLVGLWAGPRRILENPARHRRLLTTTVVVGIGAAVLGAQPVSLVLARVIDRPSDDALSVFGPLHDAAGVLGGFGYAALIALLSIRFAPKPGPITLAIAATGQRSLTCYLAQSVVWTVAFAPYLLDLSGPLGVTTTALLAAATWLATVLLADRMRRTGYRGPFELLIRRVTYRSRPKLTARTT
;
A
#
# COMPACT_ATOMS: atom_id res chain seq x y z
N MET A 1 6.88 22.71 12.17
CA MET A 1 7.66 22.28 10.99
C MET A 1 7.05 21.05 10.29
N HIS A 2 7.11 19.84 10.85
CA HIS A 2 6.64 18.60 10.18
C HIS A 2 5.22 18.64 9.57
N ARG A 3 4.24 19.28 10.23
CA ARG A 3 2.86 19.39 9.70
C ARG A 3 2.75 20.29 8.45
N ILE A 4 3.49 21.40 8.43
CA ILE A 4 3.49 22.34 7.31
C ILE A 4 4.15 21.69 6.11
N VAL A 5 5.27 20.99 6.33
CA VAL A 5 5.95 20.24 5.27
C VAL A 5 5.05 19.12 4.73
N ALA A 6 4.40 18.35 5.61
CA ALA A 6 3.47 17.31 5.17
C ALA A 6 2.30 17.86 4.34
N ALA A 7 1.75 19.02 4.74
CA ALA A 7 0.69 19.70 3.98
C ALA A 7 1.18 20.22 2.63
N LEU A 8 2.42 20.73 2.55
CA LEU A 8 3.03 21.18 1.31
C LEU A 8 3.24 20.02 0.32
N PHE A 9 3.78 18.89 0.79
CA PHE A 9 3.93 17.70 -0.06
C PHE A 9 2.58 17.11 -0.48
N PHE A 10 1.56 17.17 0.39
CA PHE A 10 0.20 16.77 0.03
C PHE A 10 -0.39 17.69 -1.07
N ALA A 11 -0.20 19.00 -0.95
CA ALA A 11 -0.65 19.94 -1.97
C ALA A 11 0.07 19.69 -3.30
N LEU A 12 1.37 19.37 -3.26
CA LEU A 12 2.16 19.04 -4.45
C LEU A 12 1.62 17.79 -5.16
N THR A 13 1.19 16.77 -4.43
CA THR A 13 0.56 15.56 -5.02
C THR A 13 -0.84 15.80 -5.57
N ALA A 14 -1.48 16.92 -5.22
CA ALA A 14 -2.82 17.28 -5.70
C ALA A 14 -2.79 18.29 -6.87
N LEU A 15 -1.59 18.75 -7.29
CA LEU A 15 -1.46 19.64 -8.42
C LEU A 15 -1.81 18.92 -9.73
N PRO A 16 -2.35 19.64 -10.74
CA PRO A 16 -2.67 19.04 -12.02
C PRO A 16 -1.44 18.37 -12.66
N SER A 17 -1.61 17.13 -13.11
CA SER A 17 -0.57 16.34 -13.77
C SER A 17 -1.20 15.27 -14.67
N ALA A 18 -0.53 14.98 -15.78
CA ALA A 18 -0.97 13.94 -16.73
C ALA A 18 -0.57 12.52 -16.29
N ASP A 19 0.24 12.39 -15.23
CA ASP A 19 0.88 11.13 -14.84
C ASP A 19 0.01 10.23 -13.96
N SER A 20 -1.22 10.66 -13.63
CA SER A 20 -2.09 9.86 -12.77
C SER A 20 -2.60 8.63 -13.51
N LEU A 21 -2.07 7.47 -13.11
CA LEU A 21 -2.50 6.17 -13.61
C LEU A 21 -3.96 5.84 -13.22
N ALA A 22 -4.53 6.51 -12.21
CA ALA A 22 -5.90 6.27 -11.77
C ALA A 22 -6.95 6.61 -12.82
N THR A 23 -6.62 7.50 -13.75
CA THR A 23 -7.47 7.92 -14.88
C THR A 23 -7.08 7.31 -16.22
N SER A 24 -6.03 6.47 -16.25
CA SER A 24 -5.61 5.82 -17.48
C SER A 24 -6.65 4.79 -17.93
N THR A 25 -7.28 5.04 -19.07
CA THR A 25 -8.15 4.08 -19.77
C THR A 25 -7.44 3.41 -20.94
N ASP A 26 -6.18 3.77 -21.17
CA ASP A 26 -5.43 3.27 -22.31
C ASP A 26 -5.00 1.83 -22.02
N ALA A 27 -5.17 0.96 -23.01
CA ALA A 27 -4.68 -0.41 -22.89
C ALA A 27 -3.16 -0.38 -22.68
N PRO A 28 -2.58 -1.31 -21.90
CA PRO A 28 -1.13 -1.41 -21.77
C PRO A 28 -0.50 -1.48 -23.16
N ASP A 29 0.42 -0.56 -23.45
CA ASP A 29 1.20 -0.63 -24.68
C ASP A 29 2.06 -1.91 -24.61
N GLN A 30 1.71 -2.89 -25.45
CA GLN A 30 2.40 -4.17 -25.47
C GLN A 30 3.88 -4.02 -25.87
N ALA A 31 4.24 -2.94 -26.57
CA ALA A 31 5.63 -2.64 -26.88
C ALA A 31 6.43 -2.18 -25.64
N MET A 32 5.77 -1.72 -24.58
CA MET A 32 6.38 -1.35 -23.30
C MET A 32 6.46 -2.51 -22.31
N LEU A 33 5.91 -3.68 -22.67
CA LEU A 33 5.96 -4.86 -21.82
C LEU A 33 7.19 -5.72 -22.16
N PRO A 34 8.03 -6.07 -21.18
CA PRO A 34 9.24 -6.84 -21.45
C PRO A 34 8.88 -8.25 -21.93
N PRO A 35 9.46 -8.73 -23.05
CA PRO A 35 9.11 -10.02 -23.66
C PRO A 35 9.63 -11.22 -22.86
N ASP A 36 10.64 -11.01 -21.99
CA ASP A 36 11.28 -12.06 -21.21
C ASP A 36 11.83 -11.52 -19.88
N LEU A 37 12.25 -12.44 -19.00
CA LEU A 37 12.78 -12.12 -17.68
C LEU A 37 14.06 -11.28 -17.72
N TRP A 38 14.95 -11.51 -18.70
CA TRP A 38 16.21 -10.81 -18.77
C TRP A 38 16.03 -9.38 -19.23
N THR A 39 15.18 -9.17 -20.24
CA THR A 39 14.80 -7.83 -20.68
C THR A 39 14.13 -7.07 -19.53
N GLN A 40 13.21 -7.70 -18.80
CA GLN A 40 12.59 -7.09 -17.61
C GLN A 40 13.64 -6.70 -16.55
N PHE A 41 14.63 -7.56 -16.29
CA PHE A 41 15.67 -7.27 -15.30
C PHE A 41 16.59 -6.14 -15.75
N ALA A 42 16.99 -6.13 -17.02
CA ALA A 42 17.85 -5.10 -17.61
C ALA A 42 17.15 -3.72 -17.65
N GLU A 43 15.86 -3.66 -17.99
CA GLU A 43 15.10 -2.42 -17.94
C GLU A 43 14.93 -1.92 -16.50
N ARG A 44 14.58 -2.83 -15.57
CA ARG A 44 14.41 -2.49 -14.17
C ARG A 44 15.70 -2.00 -13.53
N ILE A 45 16.88 -2.55 -13.85
CA ILE A 45 18.12 -2.06 -13.25
C ILE A 45 18.41 -0.59 -13.61
N THR A 46 17.98 -0.17 -14.79
CA THR A 46 18.12 1.21 -15.26
C THR A 46 17.06 2.12 -14.65
N VAL A 47 15.80 1.71 -14.65
CA VAL A 47 14.66 2.55 -14.22
C VAL A 47 14.53 2.62 -12.69
N HIS A 48 14.82 1.53 -11.99
CA HIS A 48 14.52 1.39 -10.57
C HIS A 48 15.30 2.37 -9.66
N PRO A 49 16.57 2.74 -9.93
CA PRO A 49 17.27 3.78 -9.18
C PRO A 49 16.56 5.15 -9.24
N PHE A 50 16.01 5.53 -10.40
CA PHE A 50 15.26 6.78 -10.54
C PHE A 50 13.97 6.73 -9.72
N ILE A 51 13.23 5.61 -9.78
CA ILE A 51 12.04 5.40 -8.95
C ILE A 51 12.41 5.40 -7.47
N ALA A 52 13.53 4.79 -7.08
CA ALA A 52 13.95 4.75 -5.67
C ALA A 52 14.34 6.15 -5.15
N LEU A 53 14.89 7.01 -6.01
CA LEU A 53 15.27 8.37 -5.67
C LEU A 53 14.06 9.32 -5.61
N LEU A 54 13.17 9.25 -6.61
CA LEU A 54 12.07 10.20 -6.79
C LEU A 54 10.75 9.71 -6.18
N GLY A 55 10.49 8.40 -6.21
CA GLY A 55 9.27 7.78 -5.70
C GLY A 55 8.91 8.15 -4.26
N PRO A 56 9.87 8.26 -3.31
CA PRO A 56 9.58 8.70 -1.94
C PRO A 56 8.93 10.09 -1.82
N ILE A 57 9.04 10.96 -2.84
CA ILE A 57 8.43 12.30 -2.83
C ILE A 57 6.91 12.21 -2.66
N GLY A 58 6.25 11.32 -3.41
CA GLY A 58 4.79 11.11 -3.30
C GLY A 58 4.36 10.52 -1.95
N PHE A 59 5.26 9.79 -1.28
CA PHE A 59 4.99 9.19 0.04
C PHE A 59 5.46 10.06 1.21
N PHE A 60 6.01 11.24 0.95
CA PHE A 60 6.59 12.07 2.00
C PHE A 60 5.51 12.61 2.95
N CYS A 61 4.33 12.96 2.44
CA CYS A 61 3.19 13.35 3.28
C CYS A 61 2.81 12.25 4.29
N PRO A 62 2.42 11.02 3.87
CA PRO A 62 2.07 9.97 4.82
C PRO A 62 3.23 9.57 5.72
N PHE A 63 4.46 9.58 5.23
CA PHE A 63 5.65 9.36 6.05
C PHE A 63 5.79 10.40 7.18
N LEU A 64 5.71 11.69 6.86
CA LEU A 64 5.83 12.77 7.84
C LEU A 64 4.67 12.78 8.85
N VAL A 65 3.45 12.46 8.41
CA VAL A 65 2.30 12.28 9.31
C VAL A 65 2.56 11.11 10.27
N GLY A 66 3.09 9.99 9.77
CA GLY A 66 3.52 8.86 10.59
C GLY A 66 4.61 9.24 11.60
N LEU A 67 5.64 9.96 11.16
CA LEU A 67 6.73 10.45 12.00
C LEU A 67 6.22 11.41 13.08
N TRP A 68 5.22 12.24 12.75
CA TRP A 68 4.55 13.11 13.72
C TRP A 68 3.67 12.31 14.71
N ALA A 69 2.98 11.27 14.24
CA ALA A 69 2.08 10.45 15.06
C ALA A 69 2.82 9.50 16.01
N GLY A 70 3.99 9.00 15.61
CA GLY A 70 4.77 7.99 16.35
C GLY A 70 5.11 8.38 17.80
N PRO A 71 5.82 9.49 18.04
CA PRO A 71 6.16 9.93 19.40
C PRO A 71 4.94 10.21 20.29
N ARG A 72 3.79 10.53 19.69
CA ARG A 72 2.52 10.76 20.38
C ARG A 72 1.75 9.47 20.66
N ARG A 73 2.24 8.34 20.15
CA ARG A 73 1.66 7.01 20.36
C ARG A 73 0.18 6.97 20.01
N ILE A 74 -0.21 7.68 18.95
CA ILE A 74 -1.62 7.87 18.57
C ILE A 74 -2.29 6.52 18.28
N LEU A 75 -1.59 5.64 17.56
CA LEU A 75 -2.08 4.31 17.20
C LEU A 75 -1.89 3.27 18.31
N GLU A 76 -0.92 3.47 19.21
CA GLU A 76 -0.68 2.57 20.36
C GLU A 76 -1.66 2.85 21.51
N ASN A 77 -2.06 4.11 21.70
CA ASN A 77 -3.03 4.54 22.71
C ASN A 77 -4.27 5.17 22.05
N PRO A 78 -5.03 4.41 21.23
CA PRO A 78 -6.15 4.96 20.47
C PRO A 78 -7.29 5.47 21.35
N ALA A 79 -7.47 4.88 22.54
CA ALA A 79 -8.48 5.32 23.52
C ALA A 79 -8.27 6.77 24.01
N ARG A 80 -7.02 7.27 24.07
CA ARG A 80 -6.73 8.67 24.43
C ARG A 80 -6.96 9.65 23.28
N HIS A 81 -7.05 9.15 22.05
CA HIS A 81 -7.11 9.97 20.83
C HIS A 81 -8.42 9.78 20.05
N ARG A 82 -9.49 9.29 20.71
CA ARG A 82 -10.75 8.92 20.04
C ARG A 82 -11.34 10.03 19.16
N ARG A 83 -11.36 11.28 19.64
CA ARG A 83 -11.89 12.42 18.87
C ARG A 83 -11.08 12.65 17.60
N LEU A 84 -9.75 12.71 17.71
CA LEU A 84 -8.86 12.85 16.57
C LEU A 84 -9.07 11.72 15.56
N LEU A 85 -9.03 10.47 16.02
CA LEU A 85 -9.20 9.30 15.16
C LEU A 85 -10.56 9.29 14.47
N THR A 86 -11.64 9.61 15.19
CA THR A 86 -12.99 9.64 14.61
C THR A 86 -13.12 10.73 13.55
N THR A 87 -12.56 11.93 13.80
CA THR A 87 -12.51 12.98 12.78
C THR A 87 -11.68 12.55 11.58
N THR A 88 -10.52 11.92 11.77
CA THR A 88 -9.70 11.39 10.68
C THR A 88 -10.42 10.33 9.87
N VAL A 89 -11.21 9.46 10.51
CA VAL A 89 -12.06 8.48 9.81
C VAL A 89 -13.09 9.17 8.94
N VAL A 90 -13.89 10.07 9.51
CA VAL A 90 -15.00 10.72 8.80
C VAL A 90 -14.47 11.57 7.64
N VAL A 91 -13.47 12.41 7.90
CA VAL A 91 -12.88 13.28 6.88
C VAL A 91 -12.11 12.48 5.84
N GLY A 92 -11.27 11.53 6.27
CA GLY A 92 -10.41 10.77 5.37
C GLY A 92 -11.19 9.84 4.45
N ILE A 93 -12.08 9.02 5.01
CA ILE A 93 -12.93 8.12 4.22
C ILE A 93 -13.94 8.92 3.39
N GLY A 94 -14.53 9.97 3.96
CA GLY A 94 -15.44 10.85 3.22
C GLY A 94 -14.75 11.49 2.01
N ALA A 95 -13.55 12.04 2.18
CA ALA A 95 -12.76 12.59 1.09
C ALA A 95 -12.43 11.53 0.03
N ALA A 96 -12.02 10.32 0.43
CA ALA A 96 -11.73 9.23 -0.51
C ALA A 96 -12.95 8.80 -1.32
N VAL A 97 -14.12 8.66 -0.68
CA VAL A 97 -15.37 8.30 -1.38
C VAL A 97 -15.77 9.38 -2.37
N LEU A 98 -15.71 10.66 -1.97
CA LEU A 98 -16.06 11.79 -2.83
C LEU A 98 -15.05 11.97 -3.98
N GLY A 99 -13.75 11.89 -3.69
CA GLY A 99 -12.67 12.00 -4.67
C GLY A 99 -12.62 10.83 -5.66
N ALA A 100 -13.18 9.68 -5.30
CA ALA A 100 -13.34 8.55 -6.21
C ALA A 100 -14.51 8.68 -7.19
N GLN A 101 -15.49 9.55 -6.93
CA GLN A 101 -16.71 9.62 -7.75
C GLN A 101 -16.44 9.96 -9.22
N PRO A 102 -15.62 10.98 -9.59
CA PRO A 102 -15.42 11.32 -10.99
C PRO A 102 -14.87 10.13 -11.81
N VAL A 103 -13.83 9.50 -11.30
CA VAL A 103 -13.20 8.33 -11.95
C VAL A 103 -14.16 7.13 -11.98
N SER A 104 -14.88 6.87 -10.89
CA SER A 104 -15.82 5.75 -10.81
C SER A 104 -16.97 5.88 -11.81
N LEU A 105 -17.49 7.10 -12.02
CA LEU A 105 -18.57 7.34 -12.98
C LEU A 105 -18.11 7.16 -14.43
N VAL A 106 -16.87 7.53 -14.75
CA VAL A 106 -16.25 7.25 -16.06
C VAL A 106 -16.10 5.75 -16.27
N LEU A 107 -15.54 5.03 -15.29
CA LEU A 107 -15.34 3.58 -15.36
C LEU A 107 -16.67 2.81 -15.45
N ALA A 108 -17.70 3.29 -14.77
CA ALA A 108 -19.05 2.73 -14.83
C ALA A 108 -19.80 3.08 -16.14
N ARG A 109 -19.18 3.88 -17.03
CA ARG A 109 -19.78 4.39 -18.28
C ARG A 109 -21.08 5.16 -18.06
N VAL A 110 -21.21 5.81 -16.90
CA VAL A 110 -22.35 6.68 -16.58
C VAL A 110 -22.17 8.05 -17.20
N ILE A 111 -20.92 8.50 -17.29
CA ILE A 111 -20.51 9.73 -17.98
C ILE A 111 -19.47 9.40 -19.04
N ASP A 112 -19.46 10.17 -20.13
CA ASP A 112 -18.43 10.06 -21.17
C ASP A 112 -17.04 10.43 -20.62
N ARG A 113 -15.99 9.93 -21.28
CA ARG A 113 -14.59 10.25 -20.92
C ARG A 113 -14.40 11.78 -21.00
N PRO A 114 -14.02 12.44 -19.89
CA PRO A 114 -13.68 13.87 -19.88
C PRO A 114 -12.50 14.18 -20.81
N SER A 115 -12.32 15.45 -21.17
CA SER A 115 -11.12 15.90 -21.88
C SER A 115 -9.84 15.61 -21.07
N ASP A 116 -8.70 15.48 -21.75
CA ASP A 116 -7.42 15.20 -21.10
C ASP A 116 -7.04 16.28 -20.07
N ASP A 117 -7.39 17.55 -20.34
CA ASP A 117 -7.23 18.65 -19.38
C ASP A 117 -8.01 18.40 -18.08
N ALA A 118 -9.26 17.92 -18.18
CA ALA A 118 -10.07 17.61 -17.01
C ALA A 118 -9.53 16.39 -16.26
N LEU A 119 -9.06 15.37 -16.97
CA LEU A 119 -8.42 14.19 -16.37
C LEU A 119 -7.12 14.54 -15.64
N SER A 120 -6.34 15.51 -16.16
CA SER A 120 -5.13 16.01 -15.51
C SER A 120 -5.37 16.63 -14.14
N VAL A 121 -6.62 17.05 -13.85
CA VAL A 121 -7.03 17.58 -12.55
C VAL A 121 -7.68 16.48 -11.71
N PHE A 122 -8.57 15.67 -12.28
CA PHE A 122 -9.30 14.66 -11.54
C PHE A 122 -8.42 13.51 -11.03
N GLY A 123 -7.42 13.08 -11.81
CA GLY A 123 -6.50 12.01 -11.41
C GLY A 123 -5.71 12.35 -10.14
N PRO A 124 -4.96 13.47 -10.09
CA PRO A 124 -4.23 13.88 -8.89
C PRO A 124 -5.12 14.13 -7.67
N LEU A 125 -6.34 14.66 -7.87
CA LEU A 125 -7.32 14.81 -6.80
C LEU A 125 -7.81 13.45 -6.27
N HIS A 126 -8.02 12.47 -7.15
CA HIS A 126 -8.32 11.10 -6.77
C HIS A 126 -7.18 10.50 -5.93
N ASP A 127 -5.94 10.64 -6.39
CA ASP A 127 -4.75 10.11 -5.70
C ASP A 127 -4.59 10.76 -4.31
N ALA A 128 -4.71 12.08 -4.23
CA ALA A 128 -4.66 12.83 -2.98
C ALA A 128 -5.79 12.43 -2.01
N ALA A 129 -7.02 12.27 -2.52
CA ALA A 129 -8.14 11.75 -1.75
C ALA A 129 -7.87 10.31 -1.24
N GLY A 130 -7.19 9.49 -2.04
CA GLY A 130 -6.71 8.16 -1.66
C GLY A 130 -5.74 8.18 -0.46
N VAL A 131 -4.80 9.14 -0.42
CA VAL A 131 -3.90 9.32 0.74
C VAL A 131 -4.69 9.64 2.01
N LEU A 132 -5.69 10.55 1.92
CA LEU A 132 -6.58 10.87 3.04
C LEU A 132 -7.41 9.65 3.48
N GLY A 133 -7.89 8.86 2.52
CA GLY A 133 -8.55 7.58 2.74
C GLY A 133 -7.66 6.61 3.51
N GLY A 134 -6.38 6.51 3.16
CA GLY A 134 -5.39 5.72 3.88
C GLY A 134 -5.26 6.10 5.36
N PHE A 135 -5.21 7.40 5.67
CA PHE A 135 -5.24 7.87 7.07
C PHE A 135 -6.58 7.52 7.75
N GLY A 136 -7.69 7.64 7.03
CA GLY A 136 -9.01 7.25 7.51
C GLY A 136 -9.07 5.77 7.88
N TYR A 137 -8.59 4.87 7.02
CA TYR A 137 -8.51 3.44 7.30
C TYR A 137 -7.58 3.12 8.48
N ALA A 138 -6.40 3.74 8.56
CA ALA A 138 -5.49 3.54 9.68
C ALA A 138 -6.15 3.97 11.02
N ALA A 139 -6.84 5.12 11.01
CA ALA A 139 -7.57 5.60 12.18
C ALA A 139 -8.76 4.71 12.55
N LEU A 140 -9.48 4.18 11.55
CA LEU A 140 -10.59 3.24 11.74
C LEU A 140 -10.08 1.95 12.41
N ILE A 141 -9.01 1.36 11.88
CA ILE A 141 -8.39 0.15 12.45
C ILE A 141 -7.94 0.42 13.89
N ALA A 142 -7.36 1.58 14.18
CA ALA A 142 -6.98 1.97 15.54
C ALA A 142 -8.18 2.13 16.49
N LEU A 143 -9.32 2.63 16.02
CA LEU A 143 -10.56 2.67 16.83
C LEU A 143 -11.14 1.27 17.05
N LEU A 144 -11.12 0.42 16.02
CA LEU A 144 -11.58 -0.97 16.12
C LEU A 144 -10.72 -1.77 17.10
N SER A 145 -9.41 -1.49 17.17
CA SER A 145 -8.51 -2.16 18.11
C SER A 145 -8.89 -1.91 19.57
N ILE A 146 -9.48 -0.76 19.92
CA ILE A 146 -10.00 -0.50 21.28
C ILE A 146 -11.00 -1.57 21.70
N ARG A 147 -11.85 -2.02 20.77
CA ARG A 147 -12.89 -3.03 21.03
C ARG A 147 -12.33 -4.44 21.01
N PHE A 148 -11.45 -4.76 20.07
CA PHE A 148 -11.04 -6.15 19.80
C PHE A 148 -9.72 -6.56 20.47
N ALA A 149 -8.86 -5.62 20.87
CA ALA A 149 -7.58 -5.93 21.50
C ALA A 149 -7.68 -6.64 22.86
N PRO A 150 -8.65 -6.34 23.75
CA PRO A 150 -8.72 -7.00 25.06
C PRO A 150 -9.01 -8.50 24.98
N LYS A 151 -9.77 -8.94 23.96
CA LYS A 151 -10.15 -10.34 23.73
C LYS A 151 -10.14 -10.63 22.22
N PRO A 152 -8.97 -10.83 21.60
CA PRO A 152 -8.88 -10.99 20.16
C PRO A 152 -9.49 -12.32 19.73
N GLY A 153 -10.48 -12.25 18.83
CA GLY A 153 -11.07 -13.45 18.21
C GLY A 153 -10.15 -14.09 17.17
N PRO A 154 -10.51 -15.27 16.63
CA PRO A 154 -9.70 -15.98 15.65
C PRO A 154 -9.40 -15.16 14.40
N ILE A 155 -10.37 -14.39 13.90
CA ILE A 155 -10.20 -13.51 12.73
C ILE A 155 -9.21 -12.38 13.04
N THR A 156 -9.36 -11.71 14.19
CA THR A 156 -8.43 -10.65 14.62
C THR A 156 -7.01 -11.18 14.76
N LEU A 157 -6.84 -12.38 15.31
CA LEU A 157 -5.54 -13.04 15.43
C LEU A 157 -4.94 -13.41 14.07
N ALA A 158 -5.75 -13.87 13.12
CA ALA A 158 -5.29 -14.18 11.77
C ALA A 158 -4.80 -12.92 11.03
N ILE A 159 -5.58 -11.83 11.07
CA ILE A 159 -5.20 -10.56 10.46
C ILE A 159 -3.94 -9.99 11.14
N ALA A 160 -3.85 -10.07 12.46
CA ALA A 160 -2.64 -9.67 13.19
C ALA A 160 -1.43 -10.53 12.80
N ALA A 161 -1.62 -11.83 12.56
CA ALA A 161 -0.57 -12.73 12.09
C ALA A 161 0.01 -12.30 10.73
N THR A 162 -0.86 -11.85 9.82
CA THR A 162 -0.48 -11.30 8.51
C THR A 162 0.38 -10.05 8.68
N GLY A 163 -0.02 -9.11 9.55
CA GLY A 163 0.77 -7.92 9.84
C GLY A 163 2.14 -8.21 10.46
N GLN A 164 2.23 -9.21 11.33
CA GLN A 164 3.49 -9.69 11.91
C GLN A 164 4.43 -10.38 10.91
N ARG A 165 3.91 -10.76 9.74
CA ARG A 165 4.63 -11.49 8.67
C ARG A 165 4.45 -10.76 7.33
N SER A 166 4.44 -9.43 7.39
CA SER A 166 4.08 -8.58 6.25
C SER A 166 5.04 -8.72 5.08
N LEU A 167 6.34 -8.91 5.31
CA LEU A 167 7.34 -9.07 4.24
C LEU A 167 7.14 -10.40 3.51
N THR A 168 6.92 -11.48 4.25
CA THR A 168 6.59 -12.79 3.65
C THR A 168 5.29 -12.72 2.86
N CYS A 169 4.23 -12.13 3.43
CA CYS A 169 2.94 -12.04 2.76
C CYS A 169 3.03 -11.18 1.49
N TYR A 170 3.72 -10.04 1.58
CA TYR A 170 3.98 -9.16 0.45
C TYR A 170 4.71 -9.90 -0.68
N LEU A 171 5.81 -10.59 -0.38
CA LEU A 171 6.57 -11.32 -1.39
C LEU A 171 5.78 -12.48 -2.00
N ALA A 172 4.98 -13.19 -1.20
CA ALA A 172 4.09 -14.23 -1.71
C ALA A 172 3.04 -13.65 -2.69
N GLN A 173 2.43 -12.50 -2.34
CA GLN A 173 1.50 -11.80 -3.22
C GLN A 173 2.20 -11.30 -4.49
N SER A 174 3.40 -10.74 -4.37
CA SER A 174 4.19 -10.30 -5.53
C SER A 174 4.49 -11.46 -6.49
N VAL A 175 4.83 -12.65 -6.00
CA VAL A 175 5.03 -13.83 -6.84
C VAL A 175 3.73 -14.20 -7.58
N VAL A 176 2.59 -14.19 -6.89
CA VAL A 176 1.28 -14.44 -7.53
C VAL A 176 1.01 -13.41 -8.63
N TRP A 177 1.25 -12.12 -8.37
CA TRP A 177 1.07 -11.08 -9.38
C TRP A 177 2.01 -11.21 -10.57
N THR A 178 3.28 -11.53 -10.35
CA THR A 178 4.23 -11.79 -11.43
C THR A 178 3.79 -12.98 -12.27
N VAL A 179 3.40 -14.09 -11.65
CA VAL A 179 2.93 -15.28 -12.37
C VAL A 179 1.66 -14.99 -13.16
N ALA A 180 0.71 -14.27 -12.56
CA ALA A 180 -0.56 -13.94 -13.19
C ALA A 180 -0.40 -12.97 -14.38
N PHE A 181 0.46 -11.95 -14.27
CA PHE A 181 0.44 -10.80 -15.17
C PHE A 181 1.74 -10.56 -15.95
N ALA A 182 2.83 -11.29 -15.70
CA ALA A 182 3.97 -11.20 -16.59
C ALA A 182 3.59 -11.74 -17.99
N PRO A 183 3.91 -11.02 -19.08
CA PRO A 183 3.56 -11.44 -20.45
C PRO A 183 4.13 -12.81 -20.83
N TYR A 184 5.28 -13.17 -20.25
CA TYR A 184 5.96 -14.44 -20.48
C TYR A 184 5.58 -15.56 -19.49
N LEU A 185 4.53 -15.36 -18.67
CA LEU A 185 3.98 -16.37 -17.76
C LEU A 185 2.52 -16.69 -18.13
N LEU A 186 1.54 -16.37 -17.26
CA LEU A 186 0.13 -16.66 -17.55
C LEU A 186 -0.55 -15.57 -18.39
N ASP A 187 0.04 -14.37 -18.47
CA ASP A 187 -0.50 -13.20 -19.18
C ASP A 187 -2.02 -13.00 -19.06
N LEU A 188 -2.51 -13.02 -17.82
CA LEU A 188 -3.93 -12.87 -17.52
C LEU A 188 -4.43 -11.42 -17.64
N SER A 189 -3.60 -10.51 -18.18
CA SER A 189 -3.87 -9.09 -18.31
C SER A 189 -5.02 -8.79 -19.29
N GLY A 190 -5.06 -9.52 -20.41
CA GLY A 190 -6.14 -9.45 -21.41
C GLY A 190 -7.45 -10.10 -20.97
N PRO A 191 -7.47 -11.37 -20.52
CA PRO A 191 -8.72 -12.09 -20.24
C PRO A 191 -9.40 -11.67 -18.93
N LEU A 192 -8.69 -11.07 -17.97
CA LEU A 192 -9.30 -10.65 -16.70
C LEU A 192 -9.80 -9.21 -16.76
N GLY A 193 -11.11 -9.04 -16.58
CA GLY A 193 -11.71 -7.73 -16.30
C GLY A 193 -11.50 -7.30 -14.85
N VAL A 194 -11.91 -6.06 -14.53
CA VAL A 194 -11.78 -5.45 -13.19
C VAL A 194 -12.35 -6.35 -12.09
N THR A 195 -13.53 -6.92 -12.30
CA THR A 195 -14.20 -7.78 -11.31
C THR A 195 -13.43 -9.07 -11.05
N THR A 196 -12.97 -9.76 -12.09
CA THR A 196 -12.22 -11.02 -11.94
C THR A 196 -10.84 -10.77 -11.35
N THR A 197 -10.20 -9.65 -11.69
CA THR A 197 -8.94 -9.22 -11.06
C THR A 197 -9.14 -8.91 -9.58
N ALA A 198 -10.26 -8.27 -9.20
CA ALA A 198 -10.60 -8.04 -7.79
C ALA A 198 -10.84 -9.35 -7.03
N LEU A 199 -11.49 -10.35 -7.65
CA LEU A 199 -11.65 -11.68 -7.06
C LEU A 199 -10.30 -12.40 -6.87
N LEU A 200 -9.42 -12.33 -7.87
CA LEU A 200 -8.05 -12.85 -7.76
C LEU A 200 -7.29 -12.18 -6.61
N ALA A 201 -7.41 -10.85 -6.48
CA ALA A 201 -6.82 -10.09 -5.37
C ALA A 201 -7.33 -10.56 -4.01
N ALA A 202 -8.66 -10.69 -3.88
CA ALA A 202 -9.31 -11.12 -2.64
C ALA A 202 -8.91 -12.56 -2.27
N ALA A 203 -8.88 -13.48 -3.25
CA ALA A 203 -8.46 -14.86 -3.06
C ALA A 203 -6.99 -14.95 -2.62
N THR A 204 -6.11 -14.19 -3.29
CA THR A 204 -4.68 -14.12 -2.96
C THR A 204 -4.47 -13.57 -1.55
N TRP A 205 -5.16 -12.48 -1.20
CA TRP A 205 -5.12 -11.91 0.13
C TRP A 205 -5.57 -12.92 1.19
N LEU A 206 -6.73 -13.56 0.98
CA LEU A 206 -7.26 -14.57 1.91
C LEU A 206 -6.30 -15.75 2.09
N ALA A 207 -5.72 -16.25 0.99
CA ALA A 207 -4.72 -17.32 1.05
C ALA A 207 -3.51 -16.92 1.90
N THR A 208 -3.00 -15.69 1.75
CA THR A 208 -1.91 -15.19 2.59
C THR A 208 -2.31 -15.00 4.06
N VAL A 209 -3.55 -14.60 4.35
CA VAL A 209 -4.07 -14.53 5.72
C VAL A 209 -4.11 -15.92 6.35
N LEU A 210 -4.63 -16.92 5.64
CA LEU A 210 -4.69 -18.31 6.12
C LEU A 210 -3.29 -18.89 6.34
N LEU A 211 -2.35 -18.62 5.43
CA LEU A 211 -0.97 -19.04 5.56
C LEU A 211 -0.30 -18.40 6.79
N ALA A 212 -0.47 -17.09 6.98
CA ALA A 212 0.05 -16.38 8.13
C ALA A 212 -0.55 -16.89 9.45
N ASP A 213 -1.86 -17.18 9.47
CA ASP A 213 -2.53 -17.75 10.64
C ASP A 213 -2.02 -19.17 10.96
N ARG A 214 -1.79 -20.00 9.93
CA ARG A 214 -1.17 -21.32 10.10
C ARG A 214 0.22 -21.19 10.71
N MET A 215 1.05 -20.29 10.18
CA MET A 215 2.38 -20.02 10.74
C MET A 215 2.30 -19.52 12.19
N ARG A 216 1.32 -18.69 12.53
CA ARG A 216 1.07 -18.27 13.92
C ARG A 216 0.75 -19.46 14.82
N ARG A 217 -0.14 -20.35 14.40
CA ARG A 217 -0.55 -21.53 15.20
C ARG A 217 0.59 -22.52 15.42
N THR A 218 1.53 -22.64 14.48
CA THR A 218 2.72 -23.49 14.60
C THR A 218 3.91 -22.79 15.24
N GLY A 219 3.77 -21.53 15.67
CA GLY A 219 4.88 -20.73 16.23
C GLY A 219 5.95 -20.33 15.20
N TYR A 220 5.73 -20.58 13.92
CA TYR A 220 6.68 -20.27 12.85
C TYR A 220 6.65 -18.77 12.50
N ARG A 221 7.83 -18.15 12.44
CA ARG A 221 7.99 -16.79 11.92
C ARG A 221 8.07 -16.85 10.39
N GLY A 222 7.63 -15.80 9.70
CA GLY A 222 7.69 -15.81 8.24
C GLY A 222 9.15 -15.96 7.73
N PRO A 223 9.37 -16.74 6.66
CA PRO A 223 10.69 -17.06 6.15
C PRO A 223 11.53 -15.82 5.80
N PHE A 224 10.91 -14.80 5.23
CA PHE A 224 11.61 -13.58 4.84
C PHE A 224 11.91 -12.67 6.03
N GLU A 225 11.06 -12.67 7.05
CA GLU A 225 11.36 -12.03 8.33
C GLU A 225 12.54 -12.70 9.04
N LEU A 226 12.67 -14.03 8.93
CA LEU A 226 13.84 -14.75 9.43
C LEU A 226 15.10 -14.41 8.63
N LEU A 227 14.99 -14.34 7.30
CA LEU A 227 16.10 -14.00 6.41
C LEU A 227 16.66 -12.61 6.70
N ILE A 228 15.80 -11.58 6.74
CA ILE A 228 16.25 -10.21 6.99
C ILE A 228 16.87 -10.08 8.39
N ARG A 229 16.27 -10.72 9.41
CA ARG A 229 16.84 -10.75 10.75
C ARG A 229 18.23 -11.38 10.74
N ARG A 230 18.41 -12.50 10.04
CA ARG A 230 19.71 -13.17 9.92
C ARG A 230 20.74 -12.26 9.27
N VAL A 231 20.39 -11.55 8.20
CA VAL A 231 21.30 -10.62 7.51
C VAL A 231 21.66 -9.43 8.39
N THR A 232 20.67 -8.75 8.99
CA THR A 232 20.90 -7.54 9.80
C THR A 232 21.72 -7.81 11.07
N TYR A 233 21.45 -8.93 11.77
CA TYR A 233 22.15 -9.24 13.03
C TYR A 233 23.47 -9.98 12.84
N ARG A 234 23.72 -10.62 11.68
CA ARG A 234 25.02 -11.23 11.37
C ARG A 234 26.13 -10.18 11.20
N SER A 235 25.77 -8.96 10.82
CA SER A 235 26.72 -7.86 10.55
C SER A 235 27.02 -6.96 11.75
N ARG A 236 26.50 -7.24 12.96
CA ARG A 236 26.95 -6.53 14.17
C ARG A 236 28.18 -7.24 14.74
N PRO A 237 29.37 -6.61 14.76
CA PRO A 237 30.50 -7.14 15.50
C PRO A 237 30.06 -7.29 16.96
N LYS A 238 30.33 -8.45 17.56
CA LYS A 238 30.25 -8.57 19.02
C LYS A 238 31.27 -7.55 19.55
N LEU A 239 30.81 -6.46 20.16
CA LEU A 239 31.69 -5.66 21.02
C LEU A 239 32.12 -6.62 22.14
N THR A 240 33.29 -7.22 21.99
CA THR A 240 34.01 -7.81 23.10
C THR A 240 34.30 -6.66 24.05
N ALA A 241 33.53 -6.60 25.14
CA ALA A 241 33.86 -5.79 26.29
C ALA A 241 35.25 -6.23 26.74
N ARG A 242 36.25 -5.39 26.48
CA ARG A 242 37.60 -5.57 26.99
C ARG A 242 37.54 -5.10 28.45
N THR A 243 37.28 -6.03 29.36
CA THR A 243 37.60 -5.85 30.77
C THR A 243 39.12 -5.90 30.94
N THR A 244 39.59 -5.02 31.82
CA THR A 244 40.96 -4.77 32.32
C THR A 244 41.89 -3.98 31.42
#